data_AF-A0A1E3I999-F1
#
_entry.id   AF-A0A1E3I999-F1
#
_cell.length_a   1.000
_cell.length_b   1.000
_cell.length_c   1.000
_cell.angle_alpha   90.00
_cell.angle_beta   90.00
_cell.angle_gamma   90.00
#
_symmetry.space_group_name_H-M   'P 1'
#
loop_
_entity.id
_entity.type
_entity.pdbx_description
1 polymer ?
#
loop_
_entity_poly.entity_id
_entity_poly.type
_entity_poly.pdbx_seq_one_letter_code
_entity_poly.pdbx_strand_id
1 'polypeptide(L)'
;MLSRTSHALGPLRSLSRALSRPAAALHPTSSAHALRTPAFSHLSSLPRSFSSTPLCRQQPHAPQSTPTISQDLYDEVADRDMETLHENLEIFCEQYGKDDWEVEYSSGVLNLTLPPYGTYVLNKQPPNLQIWLSSPLSGPNRFEFQPASVEEEEEGVWEGVWVSCRDGERLGGIVERELRGILKEVEGPEGWEGVGMK
;
A
#
# COMPACT_ATOMS: atom_id res chain seq x y z
N MET A 1 67.07 18.86 23.41
CA MET A 1 67.09 20.18 22.76
C MET A 1 65.74 20.36 22.07
N LEU A 2 64.68 20.78 22.77
CA LEU A 2 64.28 22.16 23.11
C LEU A 2 64.03 23.08 21.90
N SER A 3 62.80 23.60 21.86
CA SER A 3 62.30 24.85 21.22
C SER A 3 61.68 24.74 19.82
N ARG A 4 60.62 25.46 19.44
CA ARG A 4 59.67 26.40 20.11
C ARG A 4 58.47 26.64 19.17
N THR A 5 57.31 26.82 19.80
CA THR A 5 56.11 27.63 19.45
C THR A 5 56.08 28.54 18.21
N SER A 6 54.93 28.61 17.52
CA SER A 6 54.05 29.81 17.54
C SER A 6 52.68 29.62 16.84
N HIS A 7 51.66 30.31 17.38
CA HIS A 7 50.25 30.41 16.99
C HIS A 7 49.99 31.45 15.87
N ALA A 8 48.84 31.35 15.20
CA ALA A 8 48.03 32.54 14.85
C ALA A 8 46.54 32.20 14.60
N LEU A 9 45.68 32.90 15.34
CA LEU A 9 44.22 32.97 15.22
C LEU A 9 43.83 34.02 14.16
N GLY A 10 42.73 33.80 13.45
CA GLY A 10 42.07 34.78 12.58
C GLY A 10 40.54 34.72 12.74
N PRO A 11 39.79 35.83 12.51
CA PRO A 11 38.68 36.21 13.38
C PRO A 11 37.27 35.83 12.90
N LEU A 12 36.39 35.76 13.89
CA LEU A 12 34.92 35.77 13.82
C LEU A 12 34.40 37.04 13.13
N ARG A 13 33.40 36.89 12.25
CA ARG A 13 32.49 37.98 11.87
C ARG A 13 31.04 37.50 11.94
N SER A 14 30.42 37.80 13.07
CA SER A 14 28.98 37.95 13.23
C SER A 14 28.58 39.34 12.71
N LEU A 15 27.54 39.43 11.88
CA LEU A 15 26.75 40.65 11.75
C LEU A 15 25.27 40.29 11.55
N SER A 16 24.54 40.45 12.64
CA SER A 16 23.10 40.61 12.73
C SER A 16 22.61 41.77 11.86
N ARG A 17 21.48 41.59 11.18
CA ARG A 17 20.63 42.74 10.82
C ARG A 17 19.17 42.40 11.06
N ALA A 18 18.65 43.05 12.10
CA ALA A 18 17.26 43.03 12.49
C ALA A 18 16.50 44.23 11.89
N LEU A 19 15.17 44.12 11.96
CA LEU A 19 14.14 45.15 11.92
C LEU A 19 13.81 45.78 10.55
N SER A 20 12.55 45.68 10.11
CA SER A 20 11.53 46.64 10.60
C SER A 20 10.11 46.31 10.09
N ARG A 21 9.12 46.33 10.99
CA ARG A 21 7.67 46.50 10.72
C ARG A 21 7.37 47.99 10.55
N PRO A 22 6.28 48.37 9.86
CA PRO A 22 5.07 48.87 10.54
C PRO A 22 3.77 48.33 9.88
N ALA A 23 2.61 48.11 10.50
CA ALA A 23 1.79 48.72 11.57
C ALA A 23 0.61 49.58 11.02
N ALA A 24 -0.61 49.18 11.43
CA ALA A 24 -1.90 49.91 11.48
C ALA A 24 -2.52 50.36 10.12
N ALA A 25 -3.84 50.37 9.91
CA ALA A 25 -4.88 51.05 10.68
C ALA A 25 -6.29 50.75 10.09
N LEU A 26 -7.28 50.43 10.94
CA LEU A 26 -8.51 51.21 11.21
C LEU A 26 -9.79 50.86 10.40
N HIS A 27 -10.76 50.31 11.14
CA HIS A 27 -12.24 50.48 11.02
C HIS A 27 -12.66 51.95 11.32
N PRO A 28 -13.95 52.42 11.35
CA PRO A 28 -15.27 51.75 11.24
C PRO A 28 -16.38 52.57 10.45
N THR A 29 -17.66 52.14 10.62
CA THR A 29 -18.97 52.84 10.44
C THR A 29 -19.62 52.75 9.03
N SER A 30 -20.95 52.69 8.81
CA SER A 30 -22.20 52.43 9.58
C SER A 30 -23.38 52.42 8.56
N SER A 31 -24.49 51.76 8.93
CA SER A 31 -25.91 52.01 8.50
C SER A 31 -26.46 51.53 7.15
N ALA A 32 -27.20 50.42 7.23
CA ALA A 32 -28.66 50.27 7.11
C ALA A 32 -29.49 50.81 5.90
N HIS A 33 -30.50 49.98 5.57
CA HIS A 33 -31.66 50.18 4.68
C HIS A 33 -31.37 50.01 3.17
N ALA A 34 -32.17 49.33 2.33
CA ALA A 34 -33.59 49.07 2.37
C ALA A 34 -33.97 47.84 1.53
N LEU A 35 -35.16 47.29 1.83
CA LEU A 35 -35.91 46.29 1.07
C LEU A 35 -36.22 46.76 -0.36
N ARG A 36 -36.13 45.85 -1.34
CA ARG A 36 -37.05 45.77 -2.51
C ARG A 36 -36.82 44.49 -3.32
N THR A 37 -37.76 43.55 -3.18
CA THR A 37 -38.24 42.64 -4.26
C THR A 37 -38.94 43.49 -5.36
N PRO A 38 -39.30 42.99 -6.56
CA PRO A 38 -39.47 41.60 -7.05
C PRO A 38 -38.74 41.41 -8.43
N ALA A 39 -38.88 40.41 -9.29
CA ALA A 39 -39.97 39.52 -9.67
C ALA A 39 -39.44 38.46 -10.67
N PHE A 40 -40.30 37.48 -10.97
CA PHE A 40 -40.24 36.50 -12.07
C PHE A 40 -39.26 35.33 -11.86
N SER A 41 -39.62 34.07 -12.05
CA SER A 41 -40.80 33.50 -12.70
C SER A 41 -40.86 31.99 -12.42
N HIS A 42 -42.05 31.54 -11.99
CA HIS A 42 -42.77 30.39 -12.53
C HIS A 42 -42.12 29.00 -12.60
N LEU A 43 -42.78 28.09 -11.88
CA LEU A 43 -43.08 26.68 -12.24
C LEU A 43 -41.85 25.74 -12.22
N SER A 44 -41.84 24.59 -11.56
CA SER A 44 -42.89 23.67 -11.13
C SER A 44 -42.23 22.70 -10.14
N SER A 45 -42.88 22.45 -9.00
CA SER A 45 -42.45 21.40 -8.08
C SER A 45 -42.83 20.06 -8.70
N LEU A 46 -41.84 19.34 -9.23
CA LEU A 46 -41.97 17.89 -9.38
C LEU A 46 -41.55 17.27 -8.05
N PRO A 47 -42.41 16.47 -7.38
CA PRO A 47 -41.93 15.61 -6.31
C PRO A 47 -40.94 14.64 -6.96
N ARG A 48 -39.65 14.75 -6.61
CA ARG A 48 -38.69 13.68 -6.91
C ARG A 48 -39.23 12.43 -6.21
N SER A 49 -39.73 11.52 -7.02
CA SER A 49 -40.14 10.18 -6.65
C SER A 49 -39.09 9.57 -5.73
N PHE A 50 -39.48 9.26 -4.50
CA PHE A 50 -38.72 8.34 -3.67
C PHE A 50 -38.79 7.00 -4.37
N SER A 51 -37.80 6.72 -5.22
CA SER A 51 -37.59 5.40 -5.77
C SER A 51 -37.35 4.48 -4.57
N SER A 52 -38.38 3.72 -4.23
CA SER A 52 -38.29 2.62 -3.29
C SER A 52 -37.44 1.57 -3.98
N THR A 53 -36.12 1.70 -3.88
CA THR A 53 -35.23 0.57 -4.17
C THR A 53 -35.69 -0.56 -3.26
N PRO A 54 -36.07 -1.72 -3.80
CA PRO A 54 -36.60 -2.80 -2.98
C PRO A 54 -35.56 -3.15 -1.92
N LEU A 55 -35.99 -3.02 -0.67
CA LEU A 55 -35.38 -3.64 0.48
C LEU A 55 -35.19 -5.14 0.19
N CYS A 56 -33.95 -5.57 0.31
CA CYS A 56 -33.56 -6.92 0.67
C CYS A 56 -33.95 -8.05 -0.31
N ARG A 57 -33.01 -8.42 -1.16
CA ARG A 57 -32.42 -9.75 -1.02
C ARG A 57 -30.95 -9.56 -0.72
N GLN A 58 -30.63 -9.25 0.54
CA GLN A 58 -29.38 -9.77 1.07
C GLN A 58 -29.54 -11.28 0.92
N GLN A 59 -28.80 -11.88 -0.02
CA GLN A 59 -28.54 -13.29 0.11
C GLN A 59 -28.04 -13.48 1.55
N PRO A 60 -28.57 -14.46 2.30
CA PRO A 60 -27.77 -15.01 3.36
C PRO A 60 -26.52 -15.54 2.63
N HIS A 61 -25.41 -14.80 2.69
CA HIS A 61 -24.12 -15.38 2.39
C HIS A 61 -23.97 -16.49 3.43
N ALA A 62 -24.26 -17.71 2.98
CA ALA A 62 -23.92 -18.94 3.66
C ALA A 62 -22.43 -18.91 4.01
N PRO A 63 -22.05 -19.64 5.06
CA PRO A 63 -21.11 -19.20 6.09
C PRO A 63 -19.83 -18.66 5.46
N GLN A 64 -19.38 -17.51 5.98
CA GLN A 64 -17.99 -17.08 5.86
C GLN A 64 -17.12 -18.31 6.14
N SER A 65 -16.27 -18.67 5.19
CA SER A 65 -15.27 -19.72 5.32
C SER A 65 -14.59 -19.53 6.66
N THR A 66 -14.91 -20.38 7.63
CA THR A 66 -14.21 -20.39 8.90
C THR A 66 -12.75 -20.61 8.56
N PRO A 67 -11.83 -19.81 9.12
CA PRO A 67 -10.42 -19.98 8.81
C PRO A 67 -10.01 -21.41 9.09
N THR A 68 -9.48 -22.08 8.06
CA THR A 68 -9.02 -23.46 8.12
C THR A 68 -7.83 -23.63 9.06
N ILE A 69 -7.19 -22.53 9.45
CA ILE A 69 -5.96 -22.48 10.24
C ILE A 69 -6.14 -21.64 11.52
N SER A 70 -5.33 -21.91 12.54
CA SER A 70 -5.27 -21.09 13.76
C SER A 70 -4.57 -19.74 13.51
N GLN A 71 -4.77 -18.78 14.43
CA GLN A 71 -4.07 -17.48 14.38
C GLN A 71 -2.55 -17.65 14.43
N ASP A 72 -2.06 -18.46 15.38
CA ASP A 72 -0.63 -18.72 15.54
C ASP A 72 -0.03 -19.31 14.25
N LEU A 73 -0.74 -20.27 13.64
CA LEU A 73 -0.34 -20.85 12.37
C LEU A 73 -0.29 -19.81 11.26
N TYR A 74 -1.32 -18.98 11.14
CA TYR A 74 -1.35 -17.89 10.16
C TYR A 74 -0.15 -16.95 10.34
N ASP A 75 0.14 -16.53 11.57
CA ASP A 75 1.24 -15.61 11.83
C ASP A 75 2.57 -16.24 11.41
N GLU A 76 2.81 -17.51 11.75
CA GLU A 76 3.98 -18.27 11.32
C GLU A 76 4.11 -18.38 9.79
N VAL A 77 3.07 -18.84 9.09
CA VAL A 77 3.15 -19.04 7.63
C VAL A 77 3.15 -17.73 6.86
N ALA A 78 2.41 -16.72 7.32
CA ALA A 78 2.36 -15.42 6.65
C ALA A 78 3.67 -14.67 6.82
N ASP A 79 4.32 -14.75 7.99
CA ASP A 79 5.66 -14.15 8.17
C ASP A 79 6.70 -14.86 7.29
N ARG A 80 6.78 -16.19 7.35
CA ARG A 80 7.71 -16.96 6.52
C ARG A 80 7.55 -16.66 5.03
N ASP A 81 6.32 -16.67 4.53
CA ASP A 81 6.04 -16.54 3.11
C ASP A 81 6.24 -15.09 2.63
N MET A 82 5.92 -14.09 3.47
CA MET A 82 6.17 -12.67 3.16
C MET A 82 7.67 -12.31 3.22
N GLU A 83 8.42 -12.88 4.15
CA GLU A 83 9.89 -12.74 4.23
C GLU A 83 10.55 -13.39 3.00
N THR A 84 10.15 -14.61 2.65
CA THR A 84 10.63 -15.29 1.44
C THR A 84 10.35 -14.47 0.19
N LEU A 85 9.14 -13.91 0.08
CA LEU A 85 8.79 -13.03 -1.03
C LEU A 85 9.66 -11.77 -1.05
N HIS A 86 9.89 -11.15 0.11
CA HIS A 86 10.73 -9.96 0.23
C HIS A 86 12.17 -10.22 -0.24
N GLU A 87 12.81 -11.27 0.27
CA GLU A 87 14.19 -11.64 -0.09
C GLU A 87 14.33 -11.88 -1.61
N ASN A 88 13.38 -12.61 -2.21
CA ASN A 88 13.39 -12.85 -3.66
C ASN A 88 13.15 -11.58 -4.47
N LEU A 89 12.36 -10.64 -3.95
CA LEU A 89 12.12 -9.35 -4.60
C LEU A 89 13.29 -8.38 -4.44
N GLU A 90 14.06 -8.45 -3.35
CA GLU A 90 15.32 -7.72 -3.21
C GLU A 90 16.30 -8.16 -4.28
N ILE A 91 16.53 -9.48 -4.41
CA ILE A 91 17.37 -10.06 -5.46
C ILE A 91 16.86 -9.66 -6.85
N PHE A 92 15.54 -9.68 -7.07
CA PHE A 92 14.94 -9.24 -8.33
C PHE A 92 15.26 -7.77 -8.65
N CYS A 93 15.14 -6.86 -7.68
CA CYS A 93 15.46 -5.45 -7.87
C CYS A 93 16.96 -5.23 -8.11
N GLU A 94 17.84 -5.98 -7.42
CA GLU A 94 19.28 -5.89 -7.63
C GLU A 94 19.74 -6.38 -9.01
N GLN A 95 19.15 -7.47 -9.51
CA GLN A 95 19.57 -8.10 -10.76
C GLN A 95 18.95 -7.48 -12.01
N TYR A 96 17.68 -7.08 -11.91
CA TYR A 96 16.88 -6.65 -13.07
C TYR A 96 16.39 -5.20 -12.96
N GLY A 97 16.53 -4.59 -11.79
CA GLY A 97 16.06 -3.24 -11.54
C GLY A 97 16.80 -2.19 -12.35
N LYS A 98 16.04 -1.22 -12.85
CA LYS A 98 16.59 0.10 -13.21
C LYS A 98 16.78 0.89 -11.91
N ASP A 99 17.53 2.00 -11.96
CA ASP A 99 17.99 2.79 -10.81
C ASP A 99 16.90 3.21 -9.77
N ASP A 100 15.61 3.03 -10.08
CA ASP A 100 14.47 3.41 -9.24
C ASP A 100 13.58 2.23 -8.78
N TRP A 101 13.99 0.97 -9.01
CA TRP A 101 13.25 -0.20 -8.52
C TRP A 101 13.65 -0.52 -7.09
N GLU A 102 12.65 -0.61 -6.21
CA GLU A 102 12.86 -0.80 -4.77
C GLU A 102 11.76 -1.69 -4.18
N VAL A 103 12.14 -2.49 -3.20
CA VAL A 103 11.22 -3.24 -2.33
C VAL A 103 11.46 -2.84 -0.88
N GLU A 104 10.37 -2.64 -0.13
CA GLU A 104 10.40 -2.35 1.30
C GLU A 104 9.36 -3.23 2.01
N TYR A 105 9.79 -3.99 3.03
CA TYR A 105 8.90 -4.74 3.90
C TYR A 105 8.96 -4.22 5.34
N SER A 106 7.80 -3.73 5.84
CA SER A 106 7.69 -3.25 7.22
C SER A 106 6.29 -3.47 7.80
N SER A 107 6.23 -3.89 9.07
CA SER A 107 4.97 -4.05 9.82
C SER A 107 3.89 -4.88 9.11
N GLY A 108 4.30 -5.95 8.41
CA GLY A 108 3.38 -6.82 7.66
C GLY A 108 2.90 -6.24 6.33
N VAL A 109 3.49 -5.15 5.85
CA VAL A 109 3.21 -4.53 4.55
C VAL A 109 4.48 -4.55 3.70
N LEU A 110 4.39 -5.16 2.51
CA LEU A 110 5.44 -5.16 1.49
C LEU A 110 5.03 -4.22 0.37
N ASN A 111 5.87 -3.22 0.09
CA ASN A 111 5.74 -2.30 -1.03
C ASN A 111 6.83 -2.60 -2.06
N LEU A 112 6.45 -2.91 -3.30
CA LEU A 112 7.36 -3.09 -4.42
C LEU A 112 7.09 -2.01 -5.46
N THR A 113 8.01 -1.07 -5.60
CA THR A 113 7.89 0.10 -6.48
C THR A 113 8.71 -0.13 -7.74
N LEU A 114 8.03 -0.16 -8.88
CA LEU A 114 8.62 -0.47 -10.18
C LEU A 114 8.22 0.60 -11.21
N PRO A 115 8.83 1.79 -11.24
CA PRO A 115 8.53 2.77 -12.28
C PRO A 115 8.96 2.23 -13.66
N PRO A 116 8.15 2.43 -14.74
CA PRO A 116 6.84 3.11 -14.82
C PRO A 116 5.62 2.21 -14.56
N TYR A 117 5.82 0.96 -14.16
CA TYR A 117 4.80 -0.08 -13.98
C TYR A 117 3.92 0.08 -12.74
N GLY A 118 4.32 0.93 -11.79
CA GLY A 118 3.55 1.29 -10.60
C GLY A 118 4.07 0.66 -9.32
N THR A 119 3.22 0.62 -8.28
CA THR A 119 3.57 0.08 -6.97
C THR A 119 2.62 -1.04 -6.59
N TYR A 120 3.22 -2.18 -6.25
CA TYR A 120 2.55 -3.33 -5.66
C TYR A 120 2.51 -3.16 -4.15
N VAL A 121 1.38 -3.48 -3.53
CA VAL A 121 1.24 -3.50 -2.07
C VAL A 121 0.70 -4.86 -1.64
N LEU A 122 1.47 -5.60 -0.87
CA LEU A 122 1.02 -6.81 -0.19
C LEU A 122 0.90 -6.53 1.30
N ASN A 123 -0.23 -6.89 1.91
CA ASN A 123 -0.50 -6.57 3.31
C ASN A 123 -1.06 -7.78 4.04
N LYS A 124 -0.43 -8.17 5.14
CA LYS A 124 -0.98 -9.13 6.08
C LYS A 124 -2.26 -8.56 6.70
N GLN A 125 -3.28 -9.40 6.81
CA GLN A 125 -4.56 -9.05 7.45
C GLN A 125 -4.87 -10.07 8.55
N PRO A 126 -4.19 -9.96 9.71
CA PRO A 126 -4.33 -10.92 10.81
C PRO A 126 -5.77 -11.14 11.27
N PRO A 127 -6.63 -10.11 11.44
CA PRO A 127 -8.02 -10.34 11.85
C PRO A 127 -8.83 -11.22 10.90
N ASN A 128 -8.42 -11.31 9.64
CA ASN A 128 -9.10 -12.10 8.61
C ASN A 128 -8.32 -13.37 8.22
N LEU A 129 -7.11 -13.58 8.77
CA LEU A 129 -6.19 -14.65 8.38
C LEU A 129 -5.93 -14.68 6.86
N GLN A 130 -5.73 -13.50 6.29
CA GLN A 130 -5.58 -13.30 4.85
C GLN A 130 -4.31 -12.51 4.52
N ILE A 131 -3.90 -12.58 3.27
CA ILE A 131 -2.99 -11.59 2.65
C ILE A 131 -3.78 -10.85 1.59
N TRP A 132 -3.66 -9.51 1.55
CA TRP A 132 -4.26 -8.69 0.50
C TRP A 132 -3.19 -8.19 -0.45
N LEU A 133 -3.50 -8.20 -1.75
CA LEU A 133 -2.67 -7.66 -2.82
C LEU A 133 -3.38 -6.45 -3.44
N SER A 134 -2.63 -5.38 -3.68
CA SER A 134 -2.97 -4.33 -4.63
C SER A 134 -1.93 -4.36 -5.74
N SER A 135 -2.29 -4.94 -6.89
CA SER A 135 -1.44 -4.93 -8.09
C SER A 135 -1.82 -3.75 -9.00
N PRO A 136 -0.85 -3.03 -9.60
CA PRO A 136 -1.12 -2.03 -10.63
C PRO A 136 -1.67 -2.64 -11.93
N LEU A 137 -1.48 -3.95 -12.17
CA LEU A 137 -1.92 -4.65 -13.38
C LEU A 137 -3.27 -5.36 -13.20
N SER A 138 -3.44 -6.13 -12.11
CA SER A 138 -4.64 -6.94 -11.86
C SER A 138 -5.60 -6.37 -10.82
N GLY A 139 -5.22 -5.28 -10.15
CA GLY A 139 -6.03 -4.62 -9.14
C GLY A 139 -6.03 -5.33 -7.77
N PRO A 140 -7.05 -5.11 -6.94
CA PRO A 140 -7.10 -5.67 -5.60
C PRO A 140 -7.48 -7.15 -5.60
N ASN A 141 -6.82 -7.95 -4.76
CA ASN A 141 -7.14 -9.35 -4.51
C ASN A 141 -6.91 -9.75 -3.04
N ARG A 142 -7.54 -10.83 -2.59
CA ARG A 142 -7.51 -11.35 -1.22
C ARG A 142 -7.22 -12.84 -1.25
N PHE A 143 -6.29 -13.28 -0.42
CA PHE A 143 -5.79 -14.65 -0.42
C PHE A 143 -6.03 -15.30 0.94
N GLU A 144 -6.55 -16.51 0.89
CA GLU A 144 -6.71 -17.40 2.04
C GLU A 144 -5.68 -18.53 1.93
N PHE A 145 -5.10 -18.92 3.06
CA PHE A 145 -4.12 -20.01 3.09
C PHE A 145 -4.83 -21.36 3.01
N GLN A 146 -4.39 -22.21 2.09
CA GLN A 146 -4.85 -23.59 1.94
C GLN A 146 -3.70 -24.55 2.25
N PRO A 147 -3.78 -25.35 3.33
CA PRO A 147 -2.74 -26.32 3.65
C PRO A 147 -2.68 -27.44 2.59
N ALA A 148 -1.47 -27.91 2.28
CA ALA A 148 -1.21 -28.91 1.24
C ALA A 148 -1.61 -30.33 1.65
N SER A 149 -1.49 -30.66 2.94
CA SER A 149 -1.83 -31.93 3.54
C SER A 149 -2.59 -31.69 4.84
N VAL A 150 -3.73 -32.34 5.00
CA VAL A 150 -4.59 -32.23 6.20
C VAL A 150 -4.26 -33.32 7.22
N GLU A 151 -3.43 -34.30 6.85
CA GLU A 151 -3.36 -35.59 7.56
C GLU A 151 -2.02 -35.90 8.25
N GLU A 152 -1.01 -35.04 8.12
CA GLU A 152 0.30 -35.29 8.74
C GLU A 152 0.79 -34.04 9.47
N GLU A 153 0.47 -33.97 10.76
CA GLU A 153 1.22 -33.21 11.75
C GLU A 153 2.64 -33.82 11.89
N GLU A 154 3.43 -33.85 10.83
CA GLU A 154 4.88 -34.04 10.99
C GLU A 154 5.44 -32.72 11.53
N GLU A 155 5.90 -32.79 12.79
CA GLU A 155 6.42 -31.71 13.63
C GLU A 155 6.95 -30.48 12.87
N GLY A 156 6.11 -29.43 12.78
CA GLY A 156 6.57 -28.05 12.62
C GLY A 156 6.72 -27.49 11.20
N VAL A 157 6.31 -28.20 10.14
CA VAL A 157 6.34 -27.65 8.77
C VAL A 157 4.94 -27.63 8.17
N TRP A 158 4.27 -26.47 8.29
CA TRP A 158 3.00 -26.24 7.62
C TRP A 158 3.24 -25.81 6.17
N GLU A 159 3.03 -26.76 5.26
CA GLU A 159 3.05 -26.49 3.83
C GLU A 159 1.66 -26.13 3.31
N GLY A 160 1.58 -25.18 2.39
CA GLY A 160 0.33 -24.74 1.80
C GLY A 160 0.54 -23.64 0.78
N VAL A 161 -0.56 -23.13 0.24
CA VAL A 161 -0.57 -22.09 -0.80
C VAL A 161 -1.59 -21.01 -0.49
N TRP A 162 -1.25 -19.76 -0.82
CA TRP A 162 -2.16 -18.62 -0.71
C TRP A 162 -3.03 -18.53 -1.96
N VAL A 163 -4.34 -18.75 -1.80
CA VAL A 163 -5.29 -18.88 -2.91
C VAL A 163 -6.26 -17.71 -2.93
N SER A 164 -6.43 -17.12 -4.11
CA SER A 164 -7.34 -16.02 -4.38
C SER A 164 -8.79 -16.42 -4.12
N CYS A 165 -9.48 -15.60 -3.32
CA CYS A 165 -10.90 -15.78 -3.03
C CYS A 165 -11.79 -15.56 -4.27
N ARG A 166 -11.26 -14.93 -5.31
CA ARG A 166 -12.01 -14.53 -6.51
C ARG A 166 -12.02 -15.62 -7.58
N ASP A 167 -10.85 -16.16 -7.90
CA ASP A 167 -10.61 -16.96 -9.10
C ASP A 167 -9.80 -18.24 -8.81
N GLY A 168 -9.37 -18.47 -7.56
CA GLY A 168 -8.60 -19.65 -7.18
C GLY A 168 -7.14 -19.65 -7.65
N GLU A 169 -6.65 -18.54 -8.23
CA GLU A 169 -5.25 -18.40 -8.58
C GLU A 169 -4.36 -18.24 -7.34
N ARG A 170 -3.11 -18.71 -7.43
CA ARG A 170 -2.13 -18.59 -6.35
C ARG A 170 -1.52 -17.20 -6.31
N LEU A 171 -1.29 -16.67 -5.11
CA LEU A 171 -0.62 -15.37 -4.92
C LEU A 171 0.71 -15.31 -5.67
N GLY A 172 1.58 -16.30 -5.42
CA GLY A 172 2.89 -16.39 -6.09
C GLY A 172 2.77 -16.43 -7.61
N GLY A 173 1.82 -17.23 -8.12
CA GLY A 173 1.56 -17.33 -9.56
C GLY A 173 1.09 -16.03 -10.21
N ILE A 174 0.28 -15.22 -9.52
CA ILE A 174 -0.15 -13.91 -10.00
C ILE A 174 1.05 -12.96 -10.06
N VAL A 175 1.77 -12.79 -8.95
CA VAL A 175 2.90 -11.85 -8.86
C VAL A 175 4.00 -12.26 -9.84
N GLU A 176 4.35 -13.54 -9.90
CA GLU A 176 5.37 -14.04 -10.83
C GLU A 176 4.99 -13.80 -12.29
N ARG A 177 3.76 -14.13 -12.70
CA ARG A 177 3.30 -13.91 -14.07
C ARG A 177 3.39 -12.44 -14.47
N GLU A 178 3.00 -11.55 -13.57
CA GLU A 178 3.04 -10.11 -13.78
C GLU A 178 4.47 -9.57 -13.90
N LEU A 179 5.35 -9.93 -12.97
CA LEU A 179 6.77 -9.52 -12.99
C LEU A 179 7.52 -10.11 -14.19
N ARG A 180 7.23 -11.37 -14.59
CA ARG A 180 7.76 -11.94 -15.85
C ARG A 180 7.29 -11.16 -17.08
N GLY A 181 6.08 -10.61 -17.04
CA GLY A 181 5.59 -9.71 -18.08
C GLY A 181 6.44 -8.45 -18.19
N ILE A 182 6.72 -7.82 -17.05
CA ILE A 182 7.57 -6.62 -16.96
C ILE A 182 9.00 -6.91 -17.43
N LEU A 183 9.61 -8.01 -17.00
CA LEU A 183 10.98 -8.38 -17.39
C LEU A 183 11.16 -8.56 -18.90
N LYS A 184 10.14 -9.05 -19.61
CA LYS A 184 10.20 -9.19 -21.08
C LYS A 184 10.33 -7.85 -21.79
N GLU A 185 9.87 -6.77 -21.20
CA GLU A 185 9.97 -5.42 -21.76
C GLU A 185 11.32 -4.75 -21.47
N VAL A 186 12.02 -5.20 -20.41
CA VAL A 186 13.25 -4.55 -19.89
C VAL A 186 14.56 -5.19 -20.41
N GLU A 187 14.47 -6.31 -21.15
CA GLU A 187 15.57 -7.17 -21.65
C GLU A 187 16.09 -8.20 -20.62
N GLY A 188 15.55 -9.42 -20.68
CA GLY A 188 16.19 -10.64 -20.16
C GLY A 188 15.49 -11.33 -18.99
N PRO A 189 14.46 -12.16 -19.22
CA PRO A 189 13.88 -13.02 -18.18
C PRO A 189 14.80 -14.20 -17.79
N GLU A 190 15.98 -14.31 -18.41
CA GLU A 190 16.87 -15.46 -18.23
C GLU A 190 17.45 -15.45 -16.82
N GLY A 191 17.15 -16.50 -16.07
CA GLY A 191 17.69 -16.71 -14.72
C GLY A 191 16.78 -16.30 -13.57
N TRP A 192 15.64 -15.63 -13.80
CA TRP A 192 14.77 -15.29 -12.67
C TRP A 192 13.99 -16.53 -12.20
N GLU A 193 14.36 -17.04 -11.03
CA GLU A 193 13.79 -18.25 -10.41
C GLU A 193 12.34 -18.07 -9.97
N GLY A 194 11.88 -16.82 -9.82
CA GLY A 194 10.51 -16.48 -9.43
C GLY A 194 10.46 -15.82 -8.06
N VAL A 195 9.28 -15.84 -7.44
CA VAL A 195 9.00 -15.16 -6.17
C VAL A 195 9.25 -16.03 -4.92
N GLY A 196 9.71 -17.27 -5.10
CA GLY A 196 10.00 -18.20 -3.99
C GLY A 196 8.76 -18.75 -3.26
N MET A 197 7.54 -18.40 -3.70
CA MET A 197 6.28 -18.91 -3.13
C MET A 197 5.76 -20.14 -3.90
N LYS A 198 5.14 -21.09 -3.19
CA LYS A 198 4.50 -22.30 -3.77
C LYS A 198 3.12 -22.04 -4.39
#